data_AF-A0A0T6BAW5-F1
#
_entry.id   AF-A0A0T6BAW5-F1
#
_cell.length_a   1.000
_cell.length_b   1.000
_cell.length_c   1.000
_cell.angle_alpha   90.00
_cell.angle_beta   90.00
_cell.angle_gamma   90.00
#
_symmetry.space_group_name_H-M   'P 1'
#
loop_
_entity.id
_entity.type
_entity.pdbx_description
1 polymer ?
#
loop_
_entity_poly.entity_id
_entity_poly.type
_entity_poly.pdbx_seq_one_letter_code
_entity_poly.pdbx_strand_id
1 'polypeptide(L)'
;MRVISIKNYSDDIRVIIQLMQYHNKAYLLNIPSWDWKQGDDVICLAELKLGFIAQSCLAPGFSTMMANLFAMRSFKTSPGMQVWTNDYLRGTGMEMYTETLSPSFIDMPFAQATELCFTKLKLLLLAIEVRGVEAADTKISINPRGAKIQANTQGFFIAQSADEVKRAWYFCKACHEEVKDETMIKKCKCKNLSTFRKGVRAIQIIGR
;
A
#
# COMPACT_ATOMS: atom_id res chain seq x y z
N MET A 1 27.73 -15.23 -4.11
CA MET A 1 27.91 -16.70 -4.04
C MET A 1 26.65 -17.45 -3.61
N ARG A 2 26.05 -17.18 -2.44
CA ARG A 2 24.83 -17.91 -1.99
C ARG A 2 23.64 -17.79 -2.94
N VAL A 3 23.36 -16.58 -3.44
CA VAL A 3 22.27 -16.34 -4.41
C VAL A 3 22.44 -17.18 -5.67
N ILE A 4 23.65 -17.22 -6.23
CA ILE A 4 23.98 -18.01 -7.42
C ILE A 4 23.69 -19.49 -7.17
N SER A 5 24.11 -20.03 -6.02
CA SER A 5 23.87 -21.43 -5.68
C SER A 5 22.38 -21.77 -5.54
N ILE A 6 21.58 -20.87 -4.97
CA ILE A 6 20.14 -21.08 -4.79
C ILE A 6 19.43 -21.03 -6.14
N LYS A 7 19.70 -19.98 -6.92
CA LYS A 7 19.09 -19.79 -8.24
C LYS A 7 19.48 -20.92 -9.21
N ASN A 8 20.74 -21.35 -9.21
CA ASN A 8 21.18 -22.50 -10.01
C ASN A 8 20.49 -23.83 -9.63
N TYR A 9 19.98 -23.97 -8.41
CA TYR A 9 19.18 -25.13 -8.01
C TYR A 9 17.70 -24.99 -8.39
N SER A 10 17.16 -23.77 -8.25
CA SER A 10 15.78 -23.44 -8.61
C SER A 10 15.71 -21.97 -9.01
N ASP A 11 15.45 -21.72 -10.29
CA ASP A 11 15.43 -20.36 -10.84
C ASP A 11 14.19 -19.56 -10.38
N ASP A 12 13.05 -20.25 -10.23
CA ASP A 12 11.73 -19.64 -9.94
C ASP A 12 11.52 -19.26 -8.45
N ILE A 13 12.52 -19.49 -7.59
CA ILE A 13 12.39 -19.17 -6.16
C ILE A 13 12.60 -17.68 -5.91
N ARG A 14 11.72 -17.04 -5.13
CA ARG A 14 11.91 -15.66 -4.67
C ARG A 14 13.07 -15.57 -3.68
N VAL A 15 14.05 -14.72 -3.95
CA VAL A 15 15.22 -14.50 -3.09
C VAL A 15 15.29 -13.04 -2.64
N ILE A 16 15.20 -12.82 -1.32
CA ILE A 16 15.43 -11.50 -0.71
C ILE A 16 16.79 -11.54 -0.01
N ILE A 17 17.67 -10.59 -0.32
CA ILE A 17 19.00 -10.51 0.30
C ILE A 17 19.30 -9.15 0.92
N GLN A 18 20.23 -9.19 1.87
CA GLN A 18 20.81 -8.00 2.47
C GLN A 18 22.22 -7.76 1.91
N LEU A 19 22.47 -6.54 1.42
CA LEU A 19 23.79 -6.08 0.99
C LEU A 19 24.33 -4.99 1.91
N MET A 20 25.64 -5.00 2.13
CA MET A 20 26.31 -3.95 2.91
C MET A 20 26.64 -2.71 2.06
N GLN A 21 27.09 -2.92 0.81
CA GLN A 21 27.56 -1.85 -0.08
C GLN A 21 26.75 -1.82 -1.37
N TYR A 22 26.47 -0.61 -1.86
CA TYR A 22 25.61 -0.39 -3.04
C TYR A 22 26.20 -0.95 -4.33
N HIS A 23 27.51 -0.78 -4.56
CA HIS A 23 28.16 -1.23 -5.81
C HIS A 23 28.05 -2.74 -6.03
N ASN A 24 27.90 -3.53 -4.97
CA ASN A 24 27.72 -4.98 -5.07
C ASN A 24 26.35 -5.39 -5.67
N LYS A 25 25.38 -4.47 -5.71
CA LYS A 25 24.06 -4.72 -6.31
C LYS A 25 24.16 -5.03 -7.80
N ALA A 26 25.14 -4.44 -8.49
CA ALA A 26 25.37 -4.67 -9.92
C ALA A 26 25.69 -6.14 -10.25
N TYR A 27 26.35 -6.86 -9.34
CA TYR A 27 26.68 -8.28 -9.57
C TYR A 27 25.44 -9.19 -9.63
N LEU A 28 24.33 -8.78 -9.02
CA LEU A 28 23.09 -9.56 -9.02
C LEU A 28 22.34 -9.44 -10.35
N LEU A 29 22.43 -8.28 -10.99
CA LEU A 29 21.84 -8.04 -12.31
C LEU A 29 22.52 -8.88 -13.41
N ASN A 30 23.72 -9.41 -13.14
CA ASN A 30 24.42 -10.31 -14.03
C ASN A 30 24.00 -11.78 -13.88
N ILE A 31 23.16 -12.12 -12.88
CA ILE A 31 22.64 -13.47 -12.70
C ILE A 31 21.41 -13.61 -13.60
N PRO A 32 21.38 -14.54 -14.58
CA PRO A 32 20.31 -14.60 -15.58
C PRO A 32 18.94 -14.93 -15.00
N SER A 33 18.88 -15.70 -13.92
CA SER A 33 17.65 -16.05 -13.22
C SER A 33 17.27 -15.10 -12.07
N TRP A 34 17.96 -13.96 -11.95
CA TRP A 34 17.55 -12.90 -11.04
C TRP A 34 16.47 -12.04 -11.71
N ASP A 35 15.25 -12.06 -11.17
CA ASP A 35 14.13 -11.29 -11.71
C ASP A 35 13.39 -10.50 -10.62
N TRP A 36 13.51 -9.18 -10.68
CA TRP A 36 12.81 -8.26 -9.78
C TRP A 36 11.28 -8.34 -9.96
N LYS A 37 10.79 -8.75 -11.13
CA LYS A 37 9.35 -8.92 -11.38
C LYS A 37 8.77 -10.14 -10.66
N GLN A 38 9.60 -11.15 -10.36
CA GLN A 38 9.23 -12.30 -9.53
C GLN A 38 9.38 -12.01 -8.02
N GLY A 39 9.81 -10.79 -7.66
CA GLY A 39 9.98 -10.35 -6.28
C GLY A 39 11.37 -10.61 -5.70
N ASP A 40 12.39 -10.85 -6.54
CA ASP A 40 13.77 -10.89 -6.07
C ASP A 40 14.21 -9.48 -5.64
N ASP A 41 14.39 -9.30 -4.33
CA ASP A 41 14.60 -8.00 -3.72
C ASP A 41 15.99 -7.88 -3.07
N VAL A 42 16.58 -6.69 -3.19
CA VAL A 42 17.87 -6.36 -2.57
C VAL A 42 17.70 -5.24 -1.56
N ILE A 43 17.91 -5.56 -0.28
CA ILE A 43 17.92 -4.60 0.81
C ILE A 43 19.37 -4.14 1.03
N CYS A 44 19.75 -3.00 0.47
CA CYS A 44 21.08 -2.42 0.69
C CYS A 44 21.10 -1.55 1.96
N LEU A 45 21.83 -1.98 2.98
CA LEU A 45 21.90 -1.26 4.25
C LEU A 45 22.55 0.13 4.13
N ALA A 46 23.63 0.27 3.37
CA ALA A 46 24.28 1.57 3.18
C ALA A 46 23.35 2.55 2.46
N GLU A 47 22.63 2.09 1.44
CA GLU A 47 21.65 2.88 0.68
C GLU A 47 20.52 3.37 1.60
N LEU A 48 19.89 2.45 2.34
CA LEU A 48 18.78 2.80 3.24
C LEU A 48 19.23 3.68 4.41
N LYS A 49 20.37 3.36 5.05
CA LYS A 49 20.90 4.14 6.17
C LYS A 49 21.20 5.57 5.77
N LEU A 50 21.97 5.76 4.69
CA LEU A 50 22.33 7.11 4.23
C LEU A 50 21.12 7.84 3.65
N GLY A 51 20.20 7.13 2.99
CA GLY A 51 18.93 7.68 2.51
C GLY A 51 18.06 8.23 3.65
N PHE A 52 17.90 7.48 4.75
CA PHE A 52 17.14 7.94 5.91
C PHE A 52 17.80 9.12 6.62
N ILE A 53 19.13 9.13 6.74
CA ILE A 53 19.85 10.29 7.30
C ILE A 53 19.66 11.51 6.41
N ALA A 54 19.80 11.36 5.09
CA ALA A 54 19.63 12.45 4.14
C ALA A 54 18.21 13.05 4.19
N GLN A 55 17.17 12.21 4.28
CA GLN A 55 15.80 12.70 4.44
C GLN A 55 15.58 13.38 5.80
N SER A 56 16.20 12.87 6.88
CA SER A 56 16.19 13.53 8.18
C SER A 56 16.87 14.91 8.19
N CYS A 57 17.83 15.16 7.27
CA CYS A 57 18.38 16.50 7.09
C CYS A 57 17.36 17.49 6.50
N LEU A 58 16.40 17.02 5.70
CA LEU A 58 15.31 17.85 5.14
C LEU A 58 14.17 18.02 6.14
N ALA A 59 13.80 16.95 6.85
CA ALA A 59 12.75 16.92 7.85
C ALA A 59 13.21 16.17 9.11
N PRO A 60 13.67 16.89 10.17
CA PRO A 60 14.16 16.27 11.39
C PRO A 60 13.14 15.31 12.01
N GLY A 61 13.60 14.09 12.33
CA GLY A 61 12.75 13.02 12.89
C GLY A 61 12.17 12.04 11.87
N PHE A 62 12.33 12.31 10.56
CA PHE A 62 11.84 11.42 9.49
C PHE A 62 12.36 9.98 9.62
N SER A 63 13.65 9.79 9.88
CA SER A 63 14.24 8.46 10.05
C SER A 63 13.58 7.64 11.17
N THR A 64 13.24 8.28 12.29
CA THR A 64 12.58 7.62 13.43
C THR A 64 11.14 7.26 13.08
N MET A 65 10.43 8.17 12.39
CA MET A 65 9.08 7.89 11.89
C MET A 65 9.08 6.68 10.95
N MET A 66 9.95 6.66 9.93
CA MET A 66 10.03 5.53 9.00
C MET A 66 10.47 4.22 9.68
N ALA A 67 11.43 4.29 10.61
CA ALA A 67 11.87 3.11 11.37
C ALA A 67 10.73 2.49 12.19
N ASN A 68 9.84 3.32 12.77
CA ASN A 68 8.67 2.82 13.49
C ASN A 68 7.66 2.17 12.54
N LEU A 69 7.43 2.73 11.35
CA LEU A 69 6.46 2.20 10.38
C LEU A 69 6.81 0.80 9.82
N PHE A 70 8.10 0.44 9.79
CA PHE A 70 8.56 -0.90 9.36
C PHE A 70 8.72 -1.89 10.51
N ALA A 71 8.70 -1.41 11.76
CA ALA A 71 8.86 -2.25 12.93
C ALA A 71 7.48 -2.63 13.47
N MET A 72 7.14 -3.92 13.42
CA MET A 72 5.91 -4.39 14.06
C MET A 72 6.01 -4.18 15.57
N ARG A 73 5.19 -3.27 16.10
CA ARG A 73 5.17 -2.91 17.52
C ARG A 73 3.74 -2.85 18.00
N SER A 74 3.44 -3.63 19.04
CA SER A 74 2.25 -3.38 19.84
C SER A 74 2.54 -2.25 20.81
N PHE A 75 1.56 -1.37 21.01
CA PHE A 75 1.67 -0.29 21.99
C PHE A 75 0.64 -0.51 23.10
N LYS A 76 0.99 -0.04 24.30
CA LYS A 76 0.08 0.04 25.44
C LYS A 76 0.23 1.42 26.04
N THR A 77 -0.81 2.23 25.95
CA THR A 77 -0.88 3.51 26.65
C THR A 77 -1.33 3.28 28.09
N SER A 78 -0.87 4.11 29.03
CA SER A 78 -1.37 4.06 30.41
C SER A 78 -1.69 5.47 30.94
N PRO A 79 -2.71 5.62 31.80
CA PRO A 79 -3.06 6.93 32.37
C PRO A 79 -1.96 7.54 33.24
N GLY A 80 -1.01 6.73 33.72
CA GLY A 80 0.15 7.17 34.52
C GLY A 80 1.35 7.62 33.70
N MET A 81 1.34 7.44 32.37
CA MET A 81 2.40 7.92 31.48
C MET A 81 2.22 9.38 31.12
N GLN A 82 3.34 10.07 30.83
CA GLN A 82 3.31 11.41 30.30
C GLN A 82 2.58 11.45 28.95
N VAL A 83 1.87 12.54 28.68
CA VAL A 83 1.00 12.69 27.49
C VAL A 83 1.80 12.46 26.20
N TRP A 84 2.97 13.10 26.05
CA TRP A 84 3.81 12.94 24.86
C TRP A 84 4.27 11.50 24.63
N THR A 85 4.48 10.73 25.71
CA THR A 85 4.88 9.33 25.62
C THR A 85 3.73 8.48 25.11
N ASN A 86 2.51 8.72 25.60
CA ASN A 86 1.31 8.04 25.10
C ASN A 86 1.06 8.34 23.61
N ASP A 87 1.24 9.60 23.19
CA ASP A 87 1.07 10.00 21.79
C ASP A 87 2.16 9.39 20.89
N TYR A 88 3.42 9.40 21.35
CA TYR A 88 4.53 8.75 20.65
C TYR A 88 4.26 7.24 20.49
N LEU A 89 3.90 6.56 21.58
CA LEU A 89 3.59 5.13 21.57
C LEU A 89 2.43 4.80 20.62
N ARG A 90 1.39 5.63 20.57
CA ARG A 90 0.31 5.49 19.59
C ARG A 90 0.86 5.55 18.16
N GLY A 91 1.77 6.47 17.87
CA GLY A 91 2.44 6.56 16.57
C GLY A 91 3.29 5.32 16.24
N THR A 92 3.92 4.69 17.25
CA THR A 92 4.69 3.45 17.04
C THR A 92 3.83 2.24 16.67
N GLY A 93 2.53 2.28 16.96
CA GLY A 93 1.60 1.22 16.56
C GLY A 93 1.07 1.33 15.13
N MET A 94 1.54 2.32 14.38
CA MET A 94 1.15 2.49 12.98
C MET A 94 2.15 1.75 12.08
N GLU A 95 1.64 1.10 11.05
CA GLU A 95 2.43 0.30 10.12
C GLU A 95 2.03 0.61 8.66
N MET A 96 2.93 0.30 7.73
CA MET A 96 2.65 0.42 6.30
C MET A 96 1.95 -0.83 5.76
N TYR A 97 0.87 -0.62 5.03
CA TYR A 97 0.06 -1.67 4.42
C TYR A 97 -0.21 -1.38 2.95
N THR A 98 -0.48 -2.44 2.20
CA THR A 98 -0.95 -2.35 0.82
C THR A 98 -2.31 -3.01 0.71
N GLU A 99 -3.23 -2.40 -0.02
CA GLU A 99 -4.56 -2.96 -0.25
C GLU A 99 -5.13 -2.45 -1.57
N THR A 100 -5.97 -3.26 -2.21
CA THR A 100 -6.62 -2.83 -3.44
C THR A 100 -7.74 -1.86 -3.12
N LEU A 101 -7.84 -0.76 -3.87
CA LEU A 101 -8.94 0.20 -3.73
C LEU A 101 -10.23 -0.38 -4.30
N SER A 102 -11.36 -0.12 -3.63
CA SER A 102 -12.66 -0.59 -4.12
C SER A 102 -13.07 0.08 -5.43
N PRO A 103 -14.00 -0.52 -6.19
CA PRO A 103 -14.53 0.10 -7.42
C PRO A 103 -15.17 1.48 -7.20
N SER A 104 -15.54 1.84 -5.97
CA SER A 104 -16.11 3.15 -5.63
C SER A 104 -15.14 4.32 -5.82
N PHE A 105 -13.84 4.02 -5.87
CA PHE A 105 -12.77 4.99 -6.05
C PHE A 105 -12.39 5.19 -7.53
N ILE A 106 -12.90 4.37 -8.46
CA ILE A 106 -12.57 4.49 -9.89
C ILE A 106 -12.94 5.89 -10.40
N ASP A 107 -12.04 6.47 -11.20
CA ASP A 107 -12.11 7.84 -11.75
C ASP A 107 -12.06 8.98 -10.72
N MET A 108 -11.97 8.66 -9.42
CA MET A 108 -11.78 9.65 -8.37
C MET A 108 -10.35 10.21 -8.41
N PRO A 109 -10.18 11.55 -8.37
CA PRO A 109 -8.87 12.16 -8.18
C PRO A 109 -8.23 11.68 -6.87
N PHE A 110 -6.91 11.44 -6.88
CA PHE A 110 -6.19 10.97 -5.71
C PHE A 110 -6.45 11.81 -4.45
N ALA A 111 -6.48 13.15 -4.58
CA ALA A 111 -6.75 14.04 -3.44
C ALA A 111 -8.12 13.77 -2.78
N GLN A 112 -9.18 13.60 -3.58
CA GLN A 112 -10.52 13.30 -3.08
C GLN A 112 -10.58 11.91 -2.43
N ALA A 113 -9.86 10.93 -3.00
CA ALA A 113 -9.79 9.59 -2.44
C ALA A 113 -9.05 9.58 -1.10
N THR A 114 -7.94 10.30 -0.99
CA THR A 114 -7.19 10.44 0.26
C THR A 114 -8.03 11.13 1.33
N GLU A 115 -8.79 12.16 0.97
CA GLU A 115 -9.72 12.83 1.89
C GLU A 115 -10.81 11.87 2.39
N LEU A 116 -11.43 11.09 1.51
CA LEU A 116 -12.43 10.09 1.89
C LEU A 116 -11.82 9.01 2.81
N CYS A 117 -10.65 8.47 2.44
CA CYS A 117 -9.93 7.49 3.25
C CYS A 117 -9.63 8.03 4.65
N PHE A 118 -9.17 9.28 4.76
CA PHE A 118 -8.81 9.87 6.05
C PHE A 118 -10.04 10.20 6.90
N THR A 119 -11.04 10.86 6.31
CA THR A 119 -12.20 11.37 7.04
C THR A 119 -13.17 10.25 7.45
N LYS A 120 -13.49 9.36 6.51
CA LYS A 120 -14.50 8.30 6.68
C LYS A 120 -13.90 6.96 7.10
N LEU A 121 -12.80 6.54 6.48
CA LEU A 121 -12.21 5.21 6.75
C LEU A 121 -11.18 5.23 7.88
N LYS A 122 -10.72 6.42 8.31
CA LYS A 122 -9.61 6.60 9.26
C LYS A 122 -8.32 5.92 8.79
N LEU A 123 -8.08 5.95 7.48
CA LEU A 123 -6.89 5.40 6.83
C LEU A 123 -6.08 6.51 6.17
N LEU A 124 -4.76 6.51 6.37
CA LEU A 124 -3.88 7.47 5.71
C LEU A 124 -3.34 6.89 4.41
N LEU A 125 -3.94 7.27 3.27
CA LEU A 125 -3.47 6.89 1.93
C LEU A 125 -2.27 7.77 1.52
N LEU A 126 -1.11 7.16 1.26
CA LEU A 126 0.13 7.85 0.90
C LEU A 126 0.46 7.82 -0.59
N ALA A 127 0.28 6.66 -1.20
CA ALA A 127 0.69 6.39 -2.58
C ALA A 127 -0.28 5.44 -3.27
N ILE A 128 -0.23 5.43 -4.59
CA ILE A 128 -0.95 4.46 -5.42
C ILE A 128 0.00 3.88 -6.46
N GLU A 129 -0.28 2.65 -6.86
CA GLU A 129 0.31 2.04 -8.05
C GLU A 129 -0.32 2.65 -9.31
N VAL A 130 0.51 3.22 -10.17
CA VAL A 130 0.11 3.76 -11.48
C VAL A 130 0.69 2.87 -12.54
N ARG A 131 -0.18 2.34 -13.41
CA ARG A 131 0.25 1.54 -14.57
C ARG A 131 0.82 2.47 -15.63
N GLY A 132 2.03 2.17 -16.09
CA GLY A 132 2.69 2.88 -17.19
C GLY A 132 2.01 2.61 -18.53
N VAL A 133 2.50 3.28 -19.58
CA VAL A 133 2.01 3.15 -20.96
C VAL A 133 2.29 1.74 -21.50
N GLU A 134 3.36 1.11 -21.05
CA GLU A 134 3.62 -0.31 -21.26
C GLU A 134 3.01 -1.10 -20.10
N ALA A 135 2.15 -2.07 -20.40
CA ALA A 135 1.38 -2.84 -19.41
C ALA A 135 2.24 -3.61 -18.38
N ALA A 136 3.55 -3.68 -18.60
CA ALA A 136 4.51 -4.40 -17.76
C ALA A 136 5.27 -3.50 -16.76
N ASP A 137 5.17 -2.17 -16.84
CA ASP A 137 5.84 -1.26 -15.92
C ASP A 137 4.82 -0.61 -14.98
N THR A 138 4.86 -0.98 -13.71
CA THR A 138 4.03 -0.38 -12.67
C THR A 138 4.89 0.47 -11.76
N LYS A 139 4.47 1.71 -11.55
CA LYS A 139 5.21 2.69 -10.75
C LYS A 139 4.42 3.06 -9.51
N ILE A 140 5.09 3.02 -8.36
CA ILE A 140 4.55 3.59 -7.13
C ILE A 140 4.67 5.11 -7.23
N SER A 141 3.53 5.80 -7.23
CA SER A 141 3.49 7.25 -7.20
C SER A 141 3.08 7.73 -5.82
N ILE A 142 3.99 8.42 -5.14
CA ILE A 142 3.75 9.02 -3.82
C ILE A 142 3.04 10.35 -4.01
N ASN A 143 1.88 10.53 -3.38
CA ASN A 143 1.05 11.72 -3.46
C ASN A 143 0.92 12.32 -4.89
N PRO A 144 0.44 11.55 -5.88
CA PRO A 144 0.34 12.03 -7.25
C PRO A 144 -0.64 13.21 -7.38
N ARG A 145 -0.23 14.25 -8.11
CA ARG A 145 -1.11 15.36 -8.47
C ARG A 145 -1.87 15.03 -9.76
N GLY A 146 -3.20 15.14 -9.72
CA GLY A 146 -4.06 14.97 -10.90
C GLY A 146 -4.25 13.54 -11.39
N ALA A 147 -3.60 12.54 -10.78
CA ALA A 147 -3.86 11.14 -11.11
C ALA A 147 -5.27 10.74 -10.64
N LYS A 148 -5.95 9.98 -11.48
CA LYS A 148 -7.21 9.33 -11.16
C LYS A 148 -6.96 7.87 -10.81
N ILE A 149 -7.73 7.35 -9.88
CA ILE A 149 -7.66 5.95 -9.49
C ILE A 149 -8.26 5.09 -10.60
N GLN A 150 -7.51 4.08 -11.02
CA GLN A 150 -7.95 3.12 -12.02
C GLN A 150 -8.55 1.88 -11.34
N ALA A 151 -9.17 1.01 -12.13
CA ALA A 151 -9.64 -0.26 -11.62
C ALA A 151 -8.47 -1.13 -11.14
N ASN A 152 -8.65 -1.79 -9.99
CA ASN A 152 -7.63 -2.64 -9.36
C ASN A 152 -6.31 -1.91 -9.05
N THR A 153 -6.36 -0.61 -8.77
CA THR A 153 -5.21 0.15 -8.27
C THR A 153 -4.89 -0.27 -6.84
N GLN A 154 -3.64 -0.62 -6.59
CA GLN A 154 -3.12 -0.85 -5.23
C GLN A 154 -2.83 0.49 -4.55
N GLY A 155 -3.35 0.67 -3.34
CA GLY A 155 -3.05 1.82 -2.47
C GLY A 155 -2.07 1.43 -1.37
N PHE A 156 -1.23 2.39 -0.98
CA PHE A 156 -0.28 2.27 0.13
C PHE A 156 -0.78 3.11 1.30
N PHE A 157 -1.04 2.46 2.43
CA PHE A 157 -1.70 3.05 3.58
C PHE A 157 -0.80 3.00 4.82
N ILE A 158 -1.00 3.96 5.73
CA ILE A 158 -0.59 3.85 7.12
C ILE A 158 -1.85 3.61 7.97
N ALA A 159 -1.85 2.52 8.74
CA ALA A 159 -2.94 2.10 9.62
C ALA A 159 -2.42 1.32 10.83
N GLN A 160 -3.28 0.96 11.79
CA GLN A 160 -2.87 0.17 12.96
C GLN A 160 -2.85 -1.34 12.69
N SER A 161 -3.64 -1.81 11.72
CA SER A 161 -3.69 -3.23 11.39
C SER A 161 -4.09 -3.48 9.93
N ALA A 162 -3.77 -4.65 9.41
CA ALA A 162 -4.20 -5.08 8.07
C ALA A 162 -5.74 -5.14 7.94
N ASP A 163 -6.46 -5.46 9.01
CA ASP A 163 -7.93 -5.55 8.99
C ASP A 163 -8.59 -4.18 8.79
N GLU A 164 -8.03 -3.14 9.41
CA GLU A 164 -8.47 -1.76 9.20
C GLU A 164 -8.36 -1.34 7.73
N VAL A 165 -7.29 -1.75 7.05
CA VAL A 165 -7.05 -1.35 5.66
C VAL A 165 -8.05 -2.02 4.70
N LYS A 166 -8.57 -3.21 5.02
CA LYS A 166 -9.61 -3.88 4.22
C LYS A 166 -10.88 -3.05 4.05
N ARG A 167 -11.14 -2.07 4.92
CA ARG A 167 -12.23 -1.11 4.75
C ARG A 167 -12.13 -0.35 3.42
N ALA A 168 -10.92 -0.06 2.94
CA ALA A 168 -10.69 0.57 1.64
C ALA A 168 -11.15 -0.30 0.46
N TRP A 169 -11.03 -1.64 0.59
CA TRP A 169 -11.53 -2.59 -0.39
C TRP A 169 -13.05 -2.80 -0.30
N TYR A 170 -13.61 -2.81 0.91
CA TYR A 170 -15.05 -3.03 1.13
C TYR A 170 -15.91 -1.77 0.97
N PHE A 171 -15.30 -0.58 0.86
CA PHE A 171 -16.04 0.66 0.78
C PHE A 171 -16.94 0.71 -0.46
N CYS A 172 -18.23 0.98 -0.25
CA CYS A 172 -19.22 1.10 -1.28
C CYS A 172 -20.03 2.37 -1.01
N LYS A 173 -20.08 3.32 -1.95
CA LYS A 173 -20.81 4.58 -1.75
C LYS A 173 -22.29 4.32 -1.40
N ALA A 174 -22.99 3.53 -2.21
CA ALA A 174 -24.41 3.22 -1.97
C ALA A 174 -24.69 2.51 -0.64
N CYS A 175 -23.75 1.69 -0.17
CA CYS A 175 -23.93 0.87 1.03
C CYS A 175 -23.37 1.58 2.31
N HIS A 176 -22.35 2.45 2.21
CA HIS A 176 -21.56 2.96 3.37
C HIS A 176 -21.38 4.49 3.43
N GLU A 177 -21.98 5.27 2.54
CA GLU A 177 -21.78 6.74 2.51
C GLU A 177 -22.26 7.46 3.78
N GLU A 178 -23.39 7.03 4.33
CA GLU A 178 -24.00 7.60 5.55
C GLU A 178 -23.51 6.96 6.86
N VAL A 179 -22.68 5.92 6.77
CA VAL A 179 -22.14 5.25 7.96
C VAL A 179 -21.17 6.20 8.67
N LYS A 180 -21.42 6.42 9.98
CA LYS A 180 -20.58 7.28 10.84
C LYS A 180 -19.43 6.52 11.50
N ASP A 181 -19.69 5.27 11.87
CA ASP A 181 -18.73 4.39 12.55
C ASP A 181 -17.99 3.53 11.52
N GLU A 182 -16.68 3.74 11.42
CA GLU A 182 -15.81 3.06 10.47
C GLU A 182 -15.73 1.53 10.71
N THR A 183 -16.06 1.04 11.90
CA THR A 183 -16.05 -0.41 12.23
C THR A 183 -17.18 -1.17 11.54
N MET A 184 -18.22 -0.47 11.10
CA MET A 184 -19.38 -1.03 10.40
C MET A 184 -19.13 -1.20 8.89
N ILE A 185 -18.02 -0.68 8.37
CA ILE A 185 -17.63 -0.78 6.96
C ILE A 185 -17.09 -2.19 6.71
N LYS A 186 -18.00 -3.10 6.34
CA LYS A 186 -17.71 -4.52 6.09
C LYS A 186 -18.08 -4.90 4.67
N LYS A 187 -17.73 -6.13 4.26
CA LYS A 187 -18.08 -6.66 2.95
C LYS A 187 -19.60 -6.58 2.72
N CYS A 188 -20.01 -5.75 1.78
CA CYS A 188 -21.42 -5.59 1.42
C CYS A 188 -21.85 -6.62 0.35
N LYS A 189 -23.15 -6.85 0.23
CA LYS A 189 -23.75 -7.72 -0.81
C LYS A 189 -23.99 -6.98 -2.14
N CYS A 190 -23.66 -5.69 -2.19
CA CYS A 190 -23.62 -4.89 -3.41
C CYS A 190 -22.73 -5.68 -4.43
N LYS A 191 -23.32 -6.43 -5.38
CA LYS A 191 -22.55 -7.03 -6.50
C LYS A 191 -21.83 -5.86 -7.17
N ASN A 192 -20.54 -5.97 -7.48
CA ASN A 192 -19.75 -4.96 -8.19
C ASN A 192 -20.47 -4.49 -9.48
N LEU A 193 -21.41 -3.54 -9.34
CA LEU A 193 -22.52 -3.34 -10.30
C LEU A 193 -22.09 -2.52 -11.51
N SER A 194 -20.85 -2.02 -11.51
CA SER A 194 -20.26 -1.26 -12.61
C SER A 194 -19.59 -2.13 -13.67
N THR A 195 -19.19 -3.37 -13.36
CA THR A 195 -18.55 -4.27 -14.35
C THR A 195 -19.56 -5.08 -15.17
N PHE A 196 -20.81 -5.24 -14.72
CA PHE A 196 -21.83 -6.04 -15.43
C PHE A 196 -22.81 -5.24 -16.30
N ARG A 197 -22.92 -3.91 -16.12
CA ARG A 197 -23.90 -3.10 -16.88
C ARG A 197 -23.53 -2.85 -18.35
N LYS A 198 -22.34 -3.24 -18.81
CA LYS A 198 -21.98 -3.21 -20.24
C LYS A 198 -22.38 -4.47 -21.03
N GLY A 199 -22.96 -5.49 -20.40
CA GLY A 199 -23.15 -6.81 -21.03
C GLY A 199 -24.59 -7.31 -21.24
N VAL A 200 -25.62 -6.62 -20.77
CA VAL A 200 -27.01 -7.12 -20.90
C VAL A 200 -27.88 -6.09 -21.60
N ARG A 201 -28.08 -6.30 -22.91
CA ARG A 201 -29.17 -5.67 -23.66
C ARG A 201 -30.47 -5.96 -22.91
N ALA A 202 -31.23 -4.90 -22.60
CA ALA A 202 -32.58 -5.02 -22.09
C ALA A 202 -33.41 -5.87 -23.07
N ILE A 203 -33.84 -7.05 -22.64
CA ILE A 203 -34.93 -7.76 -23.30
C ILE A 203 -36.20 -7.18 -22.70
N GLN A 204 -36.92 -6.43 -23.55
CA GLN A 204 -38.24 -5.89 -23.26
C GLN A 204 -39.22 -6.99 -22.85
N ILE A 205 -40.01 -6.66 -21.83
CA ILE A 205 -41.22 -7.35 -21.41
C ILE A 205 -42.28 -7.21 -22.52
N ILE A 206 -42.79 -8.34 -22.99
CA ILE A 206 -44.15 -8.52 -23.58
C ILE A 206 -44.57 -9.91 -23.05
N GLY A 207 -45.65 -10.11 -22.29
CA GLY A 207 -46.90 -9.38 -22.26
C GLY A 207 -47.99 -10.13 -23.05
N ARG A 208 -48.24 -11.41 -22.76
CA ARG A 208 -49.54 -12.12 -22.80
C ARG A 208 -49.40 -13.56 -22.33
#